data_AF-R1CSW5-F1
#
_entry.id   AF-R1CSW5-F1
#
_cell.length_a   1.000
_cell.length_b   1.000
_cell.length_c   1.000
_cell.angle_alpha   90.00
_cell.angle_beta   90.00
_cell.angle_gamma   90.00
#
_symmetry.space_group_name_H-M   'P 1'
#
loop_
_entity.id
_entity.type
_entity.pdbx_description
1 polymer ?
#
loop_
_entity_poly.entity_id
_entity_poly.type
_entity_poly.pdbx_seq_one_letter_code
_entity_poly.pdbx_strand_id
1 'polypeptide(L)'
;MRSGEGGGDCSDIDAAAKDFVAKAQVILEVFGEEVALTAARFASSCGRETVTAEDIAIAAKYEAHEFLSRPDLEAKVAAAAARRVEDQGLGEEEDGTEDVESGDEDPEAEAGSDEDAEEARTPFSAAFVRGGAETRKFHADALARTRGWESWSPDDPARPPASSIDHSDGALRRSREAEQAS
;
A
#
# COMPACT_ATOMS: atom_id res chain seq x y z
N MET A 1 -33.23 26.63 -33.82
CA MET A 1 -33.16 25.99 -32.50
C MET A 1 -32.10 24.90 -32.59
N ARG A 2 -30.91 25.12 -32.00
CA ARG A 2 -29.90 24.07 -31.82
C ARG A 2 -29.88 23.73 -30.33
N SER A 3 -30.74 22.81 -29.93
CA SER A 3 -30.49 21.95 -28.77
C SER A 3 -29.60 20.82 -29.31
N GLY A 4 -28.49 20.41 -28.72
CA GLY A 4 -28.14 20.43 -27.31
C GLY A 4 -27.88 18.97 -26.95
N GLU A 5 -26.69 18.47 -27.27
CA GLU A 5 -26.21 17.15 -26.83
C GLU A 5 -24.71 17.29 -26.54
N GLY A 6 -24.44 17.71 -25.30
CA GLY A 6 -23.15 17.59 -24.65
C GLY A 6 -23.36 16.78 -23.38
N GLY A 7 -23.98 15.60 -23.49
CA GLY A 7 -24.02 14.62 -22.42
C GLY A 7 -22.69 13.87 -22.43
N GLY A 8 -21.69 14.40 -21.72
CA GLY A 8 -20.49 13.62 -21.42
C GLY A 8 -20.91 12.42 -20.58
N ASP A 9 -20.66 11.23 -21.11
CA ASP A 9 -21.01 9.96 -20.48
C ASP A 9 -20.26 9.83 -19.15
N CYS A 10 -20.95 10.01 -18.03
CA CYS A 10 -20.37 9.86 -16.70
C CYS A 10 -20.08 8.38 -16.33
N SER A 11 -20.53 7.41 -17.15
CA SER A 11 -20.29 5.99 -16.87
C SER A 11 -18.82 5.59 -17.03
N ASP A 12 -18.08 6.24 -17.92
CA ASP A 12 -16.64 6.03 -18.11
C ASP A 12 -15.82 6.48 -16.88
N ILE A 13 -16.24 7.56 -16.21
CA ILE A 13 -15.57 8.06 -14.99
C ILE A 13 -15.78 7.08 -13.83
N ASP A 14 -16.99 6.51 -13.71
CA ASP A 14 -17.31 5.53 -12.66
C ASP A 14 -16.54 4.21 -12.88
N ALA A 15 -16.41 3.75 -14.13
CA ALA A 15 -15.62 2.58 -14.47
C ALA A 15 -14.12 2.79 -14.16
N ALA A 16 -13.55 3.94 -14.55
CA ALA A 16 -12.15 4.27 -14.27
C ALA A 16 -11.88 4.41 -12.76
N ALA A 17 -12.81 5.00 -12.01
CA ALA A 17 -12.68 5.11 -10.56
C ALA A 17 -12.72 3.73 -9.87
N LYS A 18 -13.61 2.84 -10.31
CA LYS A 18 -13.70 1.47 -9.80
C LYS A 18 -12.42 0.68 -10.07
N ASP A 19 -11.89 0.75 -11.29
CA ASP A 19 -10.62 0.12 -11.66
C ASP A 19 -9.45 0.65 -10.82
N PHE A 20 -9.38 1.97 -10.62
CA PHE A 20 -8.36 2.57 -9.75
C PHE A 20 -8.46 2.07 -8.32
N VAL A 21 -9.66 2.04 -7.73
CA VAL A 21 -9.87 1.55 -6.36
C VAL A 21 -9.50 0.08 -6.23
N ALA A 22 -9.88 -0.76 -7.20
CA ALA A 22 -9.52 -2.18 -7.21
C ALA A 22 -8.00 -2.37 -7.23
N LYS A 23 -7.29 -1.63 -8.10
CA LYS A 23 -5.82 -1.66 -8.18
C LYS A 23 -5.17 -1.16 -6.88
N ALA A 24 -5.67 -0.06 -6.33
CA ALA A 24 -5.17 0.49 -5.08
C ALA A 24 -5.34 -0.49 -3.91
N GLN A 25 -6.47 -1.20 -3.85
CA GLN A 25 -6.72 -2.23 -2.83
C GLN A 25 -5.71 -3.37 -2.92
N VAL A 26 -5.45 -3.90 -4.12
CA VAL A 26 -4.46 -4.97 -4.31
C VAL A 26 -3.06 -4.51 -3.92
N ILE A 27 -2.67 -3.29 -4.31
CA ILE A 27 -1.36 -2.72 -3.93
C ILE A 27 -1.25 -2.58 -2.40
N LEU A 28 -2.31 -2.12 -1.74
CA LEU A 28 -2.35 -1.97 -0.28
C LEU A 28 -2.32 -3.32 0.45
N GLU A 29 -2.93 -4.36 -0.11
CA GLU A 29 -2.87 -5.73 0.41
C GLU A 29 -1.43 -6.24 0.41
N VAL A 30 -0.76 -6.15 -0.74
CA VAL A 30 0.66 -6.54 -0.88
C VAL A 30 1.54 -5.70 0.05
N PHE A 31 1.29 -4.40 0.17
CA PHE A 31 1.99 -3.55 1.13
C PHE A 31 1.80 -4.04 2.57
N GLY A 32 0.58 -4.37 2.97
CA GLY A 32 0.26 -4.90 4.30
C GLY A 32 0.97 -6.23 4.60
N GLU A 33 1.00 -7.15 3.63
CA GLU A 33 1.74 -8.42 3.74
C GLU A 33 3.24 -8.18 4.00
N GLU A 34 3.86 -7.26 3.24
CA GLU A 34 5.27 -6.92 3.41
C GLU A 34 5.55 -6.26 4.75
N VAL A 35 4.65 -5.39 5.23
CA VAL A 35 4.77 -4.78 6.55
C VAL A 35 4.73 -5.85 7.64
N ALA A 36 3.84 -6.82 7.55
CA ALA A 36 3.75 -7.91 8.54
C ALA A 36 5.02 -8.76 8.56
N LEU A 37 5.54 -9.15 7.39
CA LEU A 37 6.79 -9.92 7.27
C LEU A 37 7.99 -9.14 7.81
N THR A 38 8.08 -7.85 7.48
CA THR A 38 9.14 -6.97 7.96
C THR A 38 9.08 -6.73 9.45
N ALA A 39 7.87 -6.59 10.03
CA ALA A 39 7.69 -6.46 11.47
C ALA A 39 8.12 -7.73 12.21
N ALA A 40 7.74 -8.91 11.71
CA ALA A 40 8.17 -10.20 12.25
C ALA A 40 9.70 -10.35 12.20
N ARG A 41 10.31 -9.96 11.07
CA ARG A 41 11.78 -9.95 10.93
C ARG A 41 12.44 -9.01 11.94
N PHE A 42 11.88 -7.82 12.14
CA PHE A 42 12.40 -6.83 13.08
C PHE A 42 12.30 -7.33 14.53
N ALA A 43 11.13 -7.81 14.95
CA ALA A 43 10.90 -8.40 16.28
C ALA A 43 11.86 -9.57 16.54
N SER A 44 12.01 -10.48 15.55
CA SER A 44 12.93 -11.62 15.64
C SER A 44 14.38 -11.18 15.82
N SER A 45 14.83 -10.12 15.11
CA SER A 45 16.19 -9.58 15.28
C SER A 45 16.42 -8.94 16.66
N CYS A 46 15.35 -8.46 17.30
CA CYS A 46 15.34 -7.99 18.69
C CYS A 46 15.23 -9.13 19.72
N GLY A 47 15.24 -10.40 19.28
CA GLY A 47 15.13 -11.55 20.17
C GLY A 47 13.71 -11.81 20.68
N ARG A 48 12.69 -11.16 20.11
CA ARG A 48 11.29 -11.32 20.50
C ARG A 48 10.57 -12.31 19.58
N GLU A 49 9.59 -13.01 20.13
CA GLU A 49 8.71 -13.94 19.39
C GLU A 49 7.37 -13.31 19.02
N THR A 50 6.94 -12.31 19.80
CA THR A 50 5.71 -11.55 19.57
C THR A 50 6.00 -10.24 18.85
N VAL A 51 5.16 -9.95 17.86
CA VAL A 51 5.15 -8.67 17.13
C VAL A 51 4.29 -7.68 17.92
N THR A 52 4.81 -6.47 18.11
CA THR A 52 4.16 -5.35 18.80
C THR A 52 3.67 -4.31 17.79
N ALA A 53 2.84 -3.37 18.25
CA ALA A 53 2.40 -2.25 17.42
C ALA A 53 3.58 -1.38 16.96
N GLU A 54 4.61 -1.23 17.79
CA GLU A 54 5.84 -0.51 17.46
C GLU A 54 6.62 -1.18 16.33
N ASP A 55 6.64 -2.52 16.27
CA ASP A 55 7.27 -3.26 15.16
C ASP A 55 6.55 -3.00 13.85
N ILE A 56 5.21 -3.02 13.87
CA ILE A 56 4.38 -2.73 12.71
C ILE A 56 4.62 -1.28 12.26
N ALA A 57 4.69 -0.33 13.18
CA ALA A 57 4.97 1.07 12.85
C ALA A 57 6.37 1.25 12.23
N ILE A 58 7.39 0.59 12.78
CA ILE A 58 8.76 0.60 12.21
C ILE A 58 8.76 -0.05 10.83
N ALA A 59 8.10 -1.18 10.66
CA ALA A 59 8.02 -1.91 9.40
C ALA A 59 7.27 -1.12 8.33
N ALA A 60 6.13 -0.49 8.66
CA ALA A 60 5.38 0.35 7.73
C ALA A 60 6.22 1.52 7.22
N LYS A 61 6.98 2.18 8.10
CA LYS A 61 7.91 3.24 7.71
C LYS A 61 9.05 2.69 6.86
N TYR A 62 9.60 1.54 7.20
CA TYR A 62 10.65 0.91 6.39
C TYR A 62 10.16 0.56 4.98
N GLU A 63 9.00 -0.09 4.87
CA GLU A 63 8.41 -0.49 3.60
C GLU A 63 7.98 0.71 2.78
N ALA A 64 7.47 1.79 3.37
CA ALA A 64 7.13 3.00 2.60
C ALA A 64 8.32 3.55 1.78
N HIS A 65 9.55 3.32 2.24
CA HIS A 65 10.76 3.65 1.49
C HIS A 65 11.18 2.58 0.46
N GLU A 66 11.02 1.28 0.76
CA GLU A 66 11.46 0.21 -0.15
C GLU A 66 10.44 -0.15 -1.23
N PHE A 67 9.14 -0.04 -0.91
CA PHE A 67 8.09 -0.82 -1.53
C PHE A 67 8.08 -0.66 -3.05
N LEU A 68 8.10 0.58 -3.54
CA LEU A 68 8.08 0.90 -4.98
C LEU A 68 9.39 0.60 -5.72
N SER A 69 10.48 0.36 -5.00
CA SER A 69 11.79 0.02 -5.59
C SER A 69 12.05 -1.49 -5.68
N ARG A 70 11.11 -2.31 -5.20
CA ARG A 70 11.25 -3.77 -5.18
C ARG A 70 11.15 -4.34 -6.60
N PRO A 71 12.10 -5.18 -7.02
CA PRO A 71 12.09 -5.76 -8.37
C PRO A 71 10.96 -6.77 -8.58
N ASP A 72 10.42 -7.34 -7.50
CA ASP A 72 9.36 -8.36 -7.51
C ASP A 72 7.96 -7.78 -7.25
N LEU A 73 7.82 -6.46 -7.12
CA LEU A 73 6.54 -5.83 -6.77
C LEU A 73 5.44 -6.12 -7.78
N GLU A 74 5.72 -5.96 -9.08
CA GLU A 74 4.73 -6.18 -10.13
C GLU A 74 4.21 -7.62 -10.12
N ALA A 75 5.10 -8.59 -9.91
CA ALA A 75 4.74 -10.00 -9.83
C ALA A 75 3.85 -10.28 -8.60
N LYS A 76 4.16 -9.68 -7.45
CA LYS A 76 3.36 -9.81 -6.23
C LYS A 76 1.97 -9.20 -6.37
N VAL A 77 1.87 -8.01 -6.97
CA VAL A 77 0.59 -7.35 -7.26
C VAL A 77 -0.24 -8.17 -8.23
N ALA A 78 0.37 -8.72 -9.29
CA ALA A 78 -0.33 -9.59 -10.23
C ALA A 78 -0.86 -10.88 -9.56
N ALA A 79 -0.05 -11.51 -8.70
CA ALA A 79 -0.46 -12.68 -7.94
C ALA A 79 -1.62 -12.36 -6.98
N ALA A 80 -1.54 -11.25 -6.24
CA ALA A 80 -2.62 -10.81 -5.35
C ALA A 80 -3.92 -10.48 -6.11
N ALA A 81 -3.82 -9.84 -7.28
CA ALA A 81 -4.97 -9.60 -8.14
C ALA A 81 -5.62 -10.91 -8.62
N ALA A 82 -4.82 -11.91 -9.00
CA ALA A 82 -5.33 -13.22 -9.42
C ALA A 82 -6.07 -13.95 -8.28
N ARG A 83 -5.48 -14.00 -7.07
CA ARG A 83 -6.15 -14.57 -5.88
C ARG A 83 -7.50 -13.93 -5.61
N ARG A 84 -7.60 -12.61 -5.79
CA ARG A 84 -8.85 -11.88 -5.57
C ARG A 84 -9.95 -12.23 -6.58
N VAL A 85 -9.59 -12.55 -7.82
CA VAL A 85 -10.54 -13.03 -8.84
C VAL A 85 -11.04 -14.43 -8.49
N GLU A 86 -10.14 -15.30 -8.03
CA GLU A 86 -10.47 -16.65 -7.56
C GLU A 86 -11.39 -16.61 -6.33
N ASP A 87 -11.06 -15.80 -5.32
CA ASP A 87 -11.83 -15.66 -4.07
C ASP A 87 -13.21 -15.03 -4.28
N GLN A 88 -13.38 -14.19 -5.31
CA GLN A 88 -14.66 -13.57 -5.64
C GLN A 88 -15.54 -14.44 -6.55
N GLY A 89 -15.10 -15.64 -6.90
CA GLY A 89 -15.87 -16.55 -7.76
C GLY A 89 -16.12 -15.97 -9.17
N LEU A 90 -15.30 -15.01 -9.61
CA LEU A 90 -15.39 -14.41 -10.95
C LEU A 90 -14.62 -15.23 -12.01
N GLY A 91 -14.30 -16.47 -11.68
CA GLY A 91 -13.80 -17.47 -12.60
C GLY A 91 -14.96 -18.13 -13.34
N GLU A 92 -15.14 -17.73 -14.59
CA GLU A 92 -15.96 -18.37 -15.62
C GLU A 92 -17.49 -18.31 -15.41
N GLU A 93 -18.13 -17.40 -16.15
CA GLU A 93 -19.55 -17.50 -16.52
C GLU A 93 -19.76 -18.78 -17.34
N GLU A 94 -19.98 -19.91 -16.67
CA GLU A 94 -20.63 -21.07 -17.28
C GLU A 94 -22.06 -21.16 -16.71
N ASP A 95 -23.01 -20.91 -17.61
CA ASP A 95 -24.45 -21.13 -17.49
C ASP A 95 -24.73 -22.50 -16.86
N GLY A 96 -25.21 -22.48 -15.61
CA GLY A 96 -25.49 -23.68 -14.84
C GLY A 96 -26.37 -23.37 -13.65
N THR A 97 -27.66 -23.21 -13.90
CA THR A 97 -28.70 -23.31 -12.88
C THR A 97 -28.43 -24.54 -12.02
N GLU A 98 -28.26 -24.42 -10.70
CA GLU A 98 -28.95 -25.25 -9.70
C GLU A 98 -29.02 -24.52 -8.34
N ASP A 99 -30.25 -24.52 -7.85
CA ASP A 99 -30.77 -24.14 -6.55
C ASP A 99 -30.01 -24.80 -5.39
N VAL A 100 -29.53 -24.01 -4.43
CA VAL A 100 -29.06 -24.54 -3.14
C VAL A 100 -29.65 -23.72 -2.00
N GLU A 101 -30.74 -24.29 -1.49
CA GLU A 101 -31.38 -24.11 -0.19
C GLU A 101 -30.54 -23.42 0.89
N SER A 102 -31.14 -22.36 1.43
CA SER A 102 -30.83 -21.69 2.70
C SER A 102 -30.89 -22.69 3.87
N GLY A 103 -29.75 -23.22 4.27
CA GLY A 103 -29.55 -23.91 5.56
C GLY A 103 -29.09 -22.94 6.64
N ASP A 104 -30.02 -22.52 7.48
CA ASP A 104 -29.83 -21.79 8.74
C ASP A 104 -28.99 -22.65 9.71
N GLU A 105 -27.68 -22.43 9.76
CA GLU A 105 -26.81 -23.00 10.79
C GLU A 105 -26.45 -21.91 11.81
N ASP A 106 -27.18 -21.94 12.92
CA ASP A 106 -26.92 -21.26 14.17
C ASP A 106 -25.63 -21.79 14.82
N PRO A 107 -24.55 -20.99 14.97
CA PRO A 107 -23.46 -21.34 15.85
C PRO A 107 -23.68 -20.63 17.20
N GLU A 108 -24.42 -21.28 18.10
CA GLU A 108 -24.24 -21.14 19.55
C GLU A 108 -22.83 -21.65 19.89
N ALA A 109 -21.83 -20.81 19.62
CA ALA A 109 -20.46 -21.02 20.03
C ALA A 109 -20.34 -20.59 21.50
N GLU A 110 -20.42 -21.61 22.37
CA GLU A 110 -19.88 -21.67 23.73
C GLU A 110 -18.96 -20.49 24.06
N ALA A 111 -19.47 -19.58 24.90
CA ALA A 111 -18.71 -18.53 25.56
C ALA A 111 -17.68 -19.16 26.50
N GLY A 112 -16.58 -19.62 25.92
CA GLY A 112 -15.37 -20.05 26.62
C GLY A 112 -14.76 -18.84 27.30
N SER A 113 -15.09 -18.69 28.59
CA SER A 113 -14.33 -18.04 29.65
C SER A 113 -13.00 -17.44 29.19
N ASP A 114 -13.01 -16.14 28.91
CA ASP A 114 -11.82 -15.29 28.73
C ASP A 114 -11.17 -15.14 30.11
N GLU A 115 -10.56 -16.23 30.59
CA GLU A 115 -9.63 -16.19 31.72
C GLU A 115 -8.39 -15.46 31.22
N ASP A 116 -8.38 -14.17 31.56
CA ASP A 116 -7.32 -13.18 31.53
C ASP A 116 -5.94 -13.81 31.83
N ALA A 117 -5.37 -14.44 30.81
CA ALA A 117 -3.98 -14.81 30.79
C ALA A 117 -3.23 -13.50 30.60
N GLU A 118 -2.85 -12.89 31.72
CA GLU A 118 -1.74 -11.94 31.83
C GLU A 118 -0.44 -12.65 31.38
N GLU A 119 -0.38 -12.94 30.07
CA GLU A 119 0.78 -13.42 29.36
C GLU A 119 1.80 -12.30 29.54
N ALA A 120 2.83 -12.57 30.33
CA ALA A 120 3.87 -11.63 30.68
C ALA A 120 4.45 -10.97 29.41
N ARG A 121 3.88 -9.81 29.04
CA ARG A 121 4.26 -9.10 27.83
C ARG A 121 5.71 -8.69 28.01
N THR A 122 6.61 -9.30 27.25
CA THR A 122 7.99 -8.83 27.20
C THR A 122 7.94 -7.37 26.75
N PRO A 123 8.50 -6.44 27.55
CA PRO A 123 8.43 -5.02 27.22
C PRO A 123 9.12 -4.78 25.88
N PHE A 124 8.55 -3.88 25.07
CA PHE A 124 9.11 -3.54 23.77
C PHE A 124 10.58 -3.11 23.91
N SER A 125 11.42 -3.68 23.06
CA SER A 125 12.82 -3.30 22.92
C SER A 125 13.21 -3.33 21.44
N ALA A 126 13.87 -2.26 21.02
CA ALA A 126 14.47 -2.10 19.69
C ALA A 126 15.99 -2.39 19.71
N ALA A 127 16.50 -3.04 20.75
CA ALA A 127 17.89 -3.45 20.80
C ALA A 127 18.10 -4.66 19.89
N PHE A 128 19.10 -4.58 19.00
CA PHE A 128 19.49 -5.73 18.19
C PHE A 128 20.09 -6.83 19.08
N VAL A 129 19.53 -8.04 19.01
CA VAL A 129 19.95 -9.20 19.82
C VAL A 129 20.58 -10.28 18.95
N ARG A 130 19.97 -10.63 17.81
CA ARG A 130 20.40 -11.78 16.99
C ARG A 130 20.28 -11.55 15.50
N GLY A 131 21.13 -12.23 14.74
CA GLY A 131 21.16 -12.22 13.27
C GLY A 131 22.56 -11.99 12.69
N GLY A 132 22.70 -12.23 11.38
CA GLY A 132 23.92 -11.98 10.64
C GLY A 132 24.14 -10.50 10.28
N ALA A 133 25.17 -10.22 9.49
CA ALA A 133 25.51 -8.86 9.06
C ALA A 133 24.37 -8.19 8.28
N GLU A 134 23.68 -8.92 7.41
CA GLU A 134 22.54 -8.41 6.64
C GLU A 134 21.35 -8.04 7.54
N THR A 135 21.01 -8.90 8.51
CA THR A 135 19.94 -8.61 9.49
C THR A 135 20.29 -7.39 10.33
N ARG A 136 21.55 -7.24 10.73
CA ARG A 136 22.00 -6.07 11.50
C ARG A 136 21.90 -4.78 10.66
N LYS A 137 22.27 -4.84 9.39
CA LYS A 137 22.14 -3.71 8.46
C LYS A 137 20.67 -3.33 8.30
N PHE A 138 19.81 -4.30 7.98
CA PHE A 138 18.36 -4.11 7.92
C PHE A 138 17.80 -3.44 9.18
N HIS A 139 18.14 -3.96 10.36
CA HIS A 139 17.66 -3.42 11.63
C HIS A 139 18.10 -1.96 11.83
N ALA A 140 19.35 -1.63 11.51
CA ALA A 140 19.84 -0.25 11.57
C ALA A 140 19.11 0.67 10.58
N ASP A 141 18.89 0.20 9.35
CA ASP A 141 18.19 0.96 8.31
C ASP A 141 16.72 1.22 8.68
N ALA A 142 16.02 0.23 9.26
CA ALA A 142 14.65 0.38 9.76
C ALA A 142 14.53 1.45 10.87
N LEU A 143 15.46 1.45 11.82
CA LEU A 143 15.50 2.48 12.85
C LEU A 143 15.89 3.85 12.29
N ALA A 144 16.79 3.92 11.32
CA ALA A 144 17.18 5.17 10.68
C ALA A 144 16.00 5.83 9.95
N ARG A 145 15.24 5.06 9.17
CA ARG A 145 14.02 5.54 8.48
C ARG A 145 12.96 5.98 9.46
N THR A 146 12.76 5.22 10.54
CA THR A 146 11.82 5.59 11.59
C THR A 146 12.17 6.94 12.23
N ARG A 147 13.46 7.19 12.49
CA ARG A 147 13.95 8.47 13.05
C ARG A 147 13.85 9.63 12.05
N GLY A 148 14.05 9.37 10.76
CA GLY A 148 13.97 10.36 9.69
C GLY A 148 12.57 10.60 9.14
N TRP A 149 11.56 9.85 9.61
CA TRP A 149 10.23 9.79 9.01
C TRP A 149 9.57 11.16 8.84
N GLU A 150 9.57 11.98 9.89
CA GLU A 150 8.92 13.31 9.89
C GLU A 150 9.55 14.29 8.88
N SER A 151 10.79 14.02 8.44
CA SER A 151 11.51 14.83 7.46
C SER A 151 11.54 14.21 6.06
N TRP A 152 11.00 13.00 5.90
CA TRP A 152 11.04 12.29 4.64
C TRP A 152 9.80 12.61 3.79
N SER A 153 10.02 12.68 2.47
CA SER A 153 8.97 12.68 1.46
C SER A 153 9.35 11.69 0.38
N PRO A 154 8.39 10.93 -0.18
CA PRO A 154 8.67 10.10 -1.35
C PRO A 154 9.15 10.99 -2.50
N ASP A 155 10.20 10.56 -3.18
CA ASP A 155 10.60 11.18 -4.44
C ASP A 155 9.49 10.89 -5.44
N ASP A 156 8.79 11.94 -5.88
CA ASP A 156 7.71 11.83 -6.84
C ASP A 156 8.29 11.74 -8.27
N PRO A 157 8.24 10.56 -8.94
CA PRO A 157 8.70 10.43 -10.31
C PRO A 157 7.81 11.16 -11.32
N ALA A 158 6.59 11.54 -10.93
CA ALA A 158 5.67 12.37 -11.71
C ALA A 158 5.87 13.87 -11.47
N ARG A 159 6.72 14.28 -10.51
CA ARG A 159 7.05 15.68 -10.30
C ARG A 159 7.92 16.15 -11.46
N PRO A 160 7.42 17.05 -12.33
CA PRO A 160 8.28 17.65 -13.33
C PRO A 160 9.45 18.34 -12.62
N PRO A 161 10.69 18.24 -13.12
CA PRO A 161 11.80 18.99 -12.54
C PRO A 161 11.40 20.47 -12.56
N ALA A 162 11.60 21.19 -11.45
CA ALA A 162 11.19 22.60 -11.33
C ALA A 162 11.71 23.47 -12.49
N SER A 163 12.78 23.04 -13.17
CA SER A 163 13.30 23.63 -14.38
C SER A 163 12.37 23.56 -15.60
N SER A 164 11.40 22.65 -15.70
CA SER A 164 10.50 22.58 -16.87
C SER A 164 9.38 23.62 -16.84
N ILE A 165 9.02 24.13 -15.66
CA ILE A 165 7.97 25.15 -15.50
C ILE A 165 8.51 26.55 -15.88
N ASP A 166 9.78 26.83 -15.61
CA ASP A 166 10.42 28.14 -15.91
C ASP A 166 10.67 28.42 -17.41
N HIS A 167 10.65 27.40 -18.26
CA HIS A 167 10.83 27.61 -19.72
C HIS A 167 9.59 28.24 -20.37
N SER A 168 8.41 28.07 -19.76
CA SER A 168 7.14 28.65 -20.21
C SER A 168 7.04 30.15 -19.88
N ASP A 169 7.47 30.54 -18.68
CA ASP A 169 7.38 31.94 -18.23
C ASP A 169 8.45 32.83 -18.88
N GLY A 170 9.66 32.31 -19.10
CA GLY A 170 10.71 33.03 -19.82
C GLY A 170 10.40 33.25 -21.31
N ALA A 171 9.66 32.33 -21.95
CA ALA A 171 9.25 32.48 -23.35
C ALA A 171 8.12 33.52 -23.51
N LEU A 172 7.13 33.52 -22.61
CA LEU A 172 6.02 34.48 -22.64
C LEU A 172 6.47 35.92 -22.33
N ARG A 173 7.46 36.09 -21.44
CA ARG A 173 8.00 37.40 -21.10
C ARG A 173 8.81 38.02 -22.25
N ARG A 174 9.61 37.22 -22.96
CA ARG A 174 10.38 37.67 -24.13
C ARG A 174 9.50 38.01 -25.34
N SER A 175 8.39 37.29 -25.54
CA SER A 175 7.42 37.64 -26.59
C SER A 175 6.70 38.96 -26.30
N ARG A 176 6.33 39.24 -25.04
CA ARG A 176 5.71 40.52 -24.66
C ARG A 176 6.66 41.72 -24.74
N GLU A 177 7.95 41.52 -24.44
CA GLU A 177 8.95 42.59 -24.55
C GLU A 177 9.31 42.90 -26.00
N ALA A 178 9.27 41.91 -26.91
CA ALA A 178 9.46 42.13 -28.34
C ALA A 178 8.28 42.84 -29.02
N GLU A 179 7.06 42.65 -28.53
CA GLU A 179 5.84 43.26 -29.08
C GLU A 179 5.63 44.72 -28.64
N GLN A 180 6.28 45.17 -27.55
CA GLN A 180 6.25 46.56 -27.08
C GLN A 180 7.40 47.42 -27.61
N ALA A 181 8.40 46.80 -28.25
CA ALA A 181 9.56 47.48 -28.82
C ALA A 181 9.46 47.69 -30.34
N SER A 182 8.30 47.37 -30.95
CA SER A 182 8.00 47.55 -32.37
C SER A 182 6.90 48.59 -32.59
#